data_AF-A0A9P7Y623-F1
#
_entry.id   AF-A0A9P7Y623-F1
#
_cell.length_a   1.000
_cell.length_b   1.000
_cell.length_c   1.000
_cell.angle_alpha   90.00
_cell.angle_beta   90.00
_cell.angle_gamma   90.00
#
_symmetry.space_group_name_H-M   'P 1'
#
loop_
_entity.id
_entity.type
_entity.pdbx_description
1 polymer ?
#
loop_
_entity_poly.entity_id
_entity_poly.type
_entity_poly.pdbx_seq_one_letter_code
_entity_poly.pdbx_strand_id
1 'polypeptide(L)'
;MNRVKLVTHMSMMVSLLACLVLALSGYLTFSDKTQGNILNNFPSENFVINIARFCFGVNMFTTLPLEAFVCREVIETYYFPGAAFSMKRHTIITTGLVGVALVIALLTCDLGFVLEVTGGFSATALAFILPPLCYLKLASGPVWSTKKIPHIACLGFGIAVMILSTFFSLQHFMAPKDLSSQCSL
;
A
#
# COMPACT_ATOMS: atom_id res chain seq x y z
N MET A 1 -13.95 15.95 24.82
CA MET A 1 -13.10 15.02 24.05
C MET A 1 -13.90 14.56 22.83
N ASN A 2 -13.43 14.83 21.62
CA ASN A 2 -14.19 14.56 20.40
C ASN A 2 -14.38 13.04 20.24
N ARG A 3 -15.62 12.57 20.15
CA ARG A 3 -15.95 11.13 20.00
C ARG A 3 -15.19 10.49 18.84
N VAL A 4 -15.02 11.23 17.74
CA VAL A 4 -14.23 10.81 16.57
C VAL A 4 -12.77 10.53 16.92
N LYS A 5 -12.11 11.40 17.70
CA LYS A 5 -10.70 11.21 18.09
C LYS A 5 -10.51 9.94 18.93
N LEU A 6 -11.44 9.67 19.85
CA LEU A 6 -11.41 8.47 20.68
C LEU A 6 -11.58 7.22 19.81
N VAL A 7 -12.57 7.22 18.90
CA VAL A 7 -12.81 6.10 17.99
C VAL A 7 -11.61 5.84 17.08
N THR A 8 -11.00 6.88 16.51
CA THR A 8 -9.82 6.73 15.65
C THR A 8 -8.63 6.14 16.42
N HIS A 9 -8.34 6.63 17.62
CA HIS A 9 -7.25 6.07 18.43
C HIS A 9 -7.52 4.63 18.83
N MET A 10 -8.74 4.30 19.28
CA MET A 10 -9.11 2.93 19.65
C MET A 10 -9.02 1.98 18.45
N SER A 11 -9.54 2.40 17.29
CA SER A 11 -9.46 1.59 16.06
C SER A 11 -8.01 1.35 15.64
N MET A 12 -7.16 2.38 15.69
CA MET A 12 -5.75 2.23 15.33
C MET A 12 -5.01 1.30 16.28
N MET A 13 -5.30 1.36 17.58
CA MET A 13 -4.71 0.46 18.57
C MET A 13 -5.15 -0.99 18.36
N VAL A 14 -6.43 -1.24 18.12
CA VAL A 14 -6.94 -2.60 17.85
C VAL A 14 -6.33 -3.17 16.58
N SER A 15 -6.27 -2.41 15.49
CA SER A 15 -5.64 -2.86 14.24
C SER A 15 -4.15 -3.13 14.41
N LEU A 16 -3.43 -2.26 15.14
CA LEU A 16 -2.01 -2.45 15.43
C LEU A 16 -1.76 -3.76 16.18
N LEU A 17 -2.55 -4.03 17.23
CA LEU A 17 -2.42 -5.25 18.02
C LEU A 17 -2.73 -6.49 17.18
N ALA A 18 -3.79 -6.46 16.37
CA ALA A 18 -4.13 -7.58 15.49
C ALA A 18 -3.00 -7.86 14.47
N CYS A 19 -2.47 -6.82 13.82
CA CYS A 19 -1.35 -6.95 12.90
C CYS A 19 -0.09 -7.47 13.58
N LEU A 20 0.23 -6.99 14.79
CA LEU A 20 1.40 -7.45 15.54
C LEU A 20 1.29 -8.92 15.95
N VAL A 21 0.12 -9.35 16.43
CA VAL A 21 -0.10 -10.75 16.81
C VAL A 21 0.07 -11.67 15.60
N LEU A 22 -0.50 -11.31 14.45
CA LEU A 22 -0.37 -12.10 13.22
C LEU A 22 1.07 -12.09 12.68
N ALA A 23 1.74 -10.94 12.67
CA ALA A 23 3.10 -10.80 12.17
C ALA A 23 4.12 -11.56 13.04
N LEU A 24 4.05 -11.41 14.37
CA LEU A 24 4.96 -12.08 15.30
C LEU A 24 4.76 -13.59 15.32
N SER A 25 3.51 -14.07 15.36
CA SER A 25 3.25 -15.52 15.33
C SER A 25 3.67 -16.16 14.00
N GLY A 26 3.43 -15.46 12.89
CA GLY A 26 3.91 -15.88 11.58
C GLY A 26 5.44 -15.96 11.51
N TYR A 27 6.12 -14.90 11.95
CA TYR A 27 7.58 -14.84 11.94
C TYR A 27 8.22 -15.88 12.86
N LEU A 28 7.73 -16.07 14.08
CA LEU A 28 8.26 -17.07 15.01
C LEU A 28 8.11 -18.52 14.50
N THR A 29 7.12 -18.78 13.63
CA THR A 29 6.87 -20.12 13.09
C THR A 29 7.82 -20.46 11.93
N PHE A 30 8.09 -19.52 11.03
CA PHE A 30 8.86 -19.76 9.81
C PHE A 30 10.28 -19.17 9.83
N SER A 31 10.56 -18.27 10.76
CA SER A 31 11.83 -17.56 10.93
C SER A 31 12.36 -17.04 9.58
N ASP A 32 13.59 -17.40 9.22
CA ASP A 32 14.31 -16.89 8.05
C ASP A 32 13.78 -17.43 6.71
N LYS A 33 12.81 -18.37 6.72
CA LYS A 33 12.22 -18.95 5.50
C LYS A 33 10.92 -18.27 5.07
N THR A 34 10.48 -17.23 5.78
CA THR A 34 9.19 -16.58 5.55
C THR A 34 9.10 -15.91 4.17
N GLN A 35 8.25 -16.47 3.30
CA GLN A 35 7.89 -15.83 2.02
C GLN A 35 6.99 -14.61 2.19
N GLY A 36 7.01 -13.67 1.22
CA GLY A 36 6.19 -12.44 1.24
C GLY A 36 4.68 -12.69 1.32
N ASN A 37 4.21 -13.83 0.82
CA ASN A 37 2.90 -14.38 1.17
C ASN A 37 3.09 -15.53 2.15
N ILE A 38 2.69 -15.33 3.41
CA ILE A 38 2.89 -16.33 4.47
C ILE A 38 2.20 -17.67 4.15
N LEU A 39 1.09 -17.65 3.40
CA LEU A 39 0.35 -18.84 3.02
C LEU A 39 1.16 -19.75 2.09
N ASN A 40 2.18 -19.24 1.39
CA ASN A 40 3.04 -20.05 0.53
C ASN A 40 4.04 -20.90 1.32
N ASN A 41 4.25 -20.62 2.62
CA ASN A 41 5.12 -21.45 3.46
C ASN A 41 4.44 -22.74 3.94
N PHE A 42 3.12 -22.85 3.78
CA PHE A 42 2.35 -24.03 4.18
C PHE A 42 2.18 -25.03 3.03
N PRO A 43 2.15 -26.36 3.30
CA PRO A 43 2.00 -27.36 2.24
C PRO A 43 0.67 -27.22 1.49
N SER A 44 0.70 -27.47 0.18
CA SER A 44 -0.46 -27.35 -0.73
C SER A 44 -1.58 -28.34 -0.46
N GLU A 45 -1.30 -29.47 0.18
CA GLU A 45 -2.28 -30.54 0.44
C GLU A 45 -3.19 -30.27 1.66
N ASN A 46 -2.91 -29.23 2.45
CA ASN A 46 -3.68 -28.96 3.68
C ASN A 46 -5.01 -28.29 3.37
N PHE A 47 -6.11 -28.99 3.64
CA PHE A 47 -7.47 -28.49 3.43
C PHE A 47 -7.75 -27.14 4.11
N VAL A 48 -7.35 -26.99 5.39
CA VAL A 48 -7.58 -25.74 6.15
C VAL A 48 -6.85 -24.54 5.52
N ILE A 49 -5.63 -24.76 5.05
CA ILE A 49 -4.82 -23.72 4.41
C ILE A 49 -5.39 -23.37 3.04
N ASN A 50 -5.90 -24.35 2.30
CA ASN A 50 -6.58 -24.09 1.03
C ASN A 50 -7.89 -23.31 1.21
N ILE A 51 -8.64 -23.55 2.30
CA ILE A 51 -9.76 -22.68 2.67
C ILE A 51 -9.27 -21.26 2.95
N ALA A 52 -8.19 -21.08 3.72
CA ALA A 52 -7.64 -19.76 4.00
C ALA A 52 -7.20 -19.02 2.72
N ARG A 53 -6.53 -19.72 1.78
CA ARG A 53 -6.15 -19.20 0.46
C ARG A 53 -7.37 -18.80 -0.36
N PHE A 54 -8.42 -19.61 -0.35
CA PHE A 54 -9.67 -19.30 -1.02
C PHE A 54 -10.33 -18.04 -0.43
N CYS A 55 -10.48 -17.95 0.89
CA CYS A 55 -11.04 -16.77 1.56
C CYS A 55 -10.22 -15.51 1.29
N PHE A 56 -8.88 -15.61 1.31
CA PHE A 56 -7.99 -14.51 0.95
C PHE A 56 -8.21 -14.06 -0.51
N GLY A 57 -8.31 -15.00 -1.44
CA GLY A 57 -8.61 -14.71 -2.85
C GLY A 57 -9.98 -14.05 -3.06
N VAL A 58 -11.02 -14.53 -2.37
CA VAL A 58 -12.36 -13.91 -2.41
C VAL A 58 -12.31 -12.47 -1.88
N ASN A 59 -11.63 -12.24 -0.76
CA ASN A 59 -11.46 -10.89 -0.22
C ASN A 59 -10.76 -9.96 -1.24
N MET A 60 -9.66 -10.40 -1.85
CA MET A 60 -8.97 -9.65 -2.89
C MET A 60 -9.86 -9.37 -4.11
N PHE A 61 -10.63 -10.36 -4.56
CA PHE A 61 -11.59 -10.20 -5.67
C PHE A 61 -12.66 -9.16 -5.36
N THR A 62 -13.16 -9.12 -4.12
CA THR A 62 -14.14 -8.10 -3.70
C THR A 62 -13.53 -6.72 -3.47
N THR A 63 -12.24 -6.62 -3.15
CA THR A 63 -11.55 -5.35 -2.93
C THR A 63 -11.21 -4.64 -4.24
N LEU A 64 -10.81 -5.40 -5.28
CA LEU A 64 -10.45 -4.85 -6.59
C LEU A 64 -11.49 -3.86 -7.18
N PRO A 65 -12.81 -4.16 -7.23
CA PRO A 65 -13.79 -3.23 -7.78
C PRO A 65 -13.96 -1.97 -6.92
N LEU A 66 -13.79 -2.06 -5.60
CA LEU A 66 -13.87 -0.90 -4.71
C LEU A 66 -12.68 0.05 -4.93
N GLU A 67 -11.47 -0.49 -5.07
CA GLU A 67 -10.28 0.30 -5.36
C GLU A 67 -10.35 0.92 -6.76
N ALA A 68 -10.79 0.12 -7.75
CA ALA A 68 -10.97 0.60 -9.11
C ALA A 68 -11.99 1.75 -9.21
N PHE A 69 -13.02 1.73 -8.37
CA PHE A 69 -13.97 2.83 -8.25
C PHE A 69 -13.28 4.12 -7.78
N VAL A 70 -12.50 4.07 -6.70
CA VAL A 70 -11.82 5.26 -6.16
C VAL A 70 -10.79 5.81 -7.14
N CYS A 71 -9.99 4.95 -7.77
CA CYS A 71 -9.00 5.38 -8.78
C CYS A 71 -9.67 6.06 -9.99
N ARG A 72 -10.78 5.48 -10.48
CA ARG A 72 -11.54 6.09 -11.58
C ARG A 72 -12.10 7.45 -11.19
N GLU A 73 -12.68 7.58 -10.00
CA GLU A 73 -13.25 8.84 -9.51
C GLU A 73 -12.19 9.95 -9.44
N VAL A 74 -10.97 9.63 -9.00
CA VAL A 74 -9.85 10.58 -8.96
C VAL A 74 -9.45 11.02 -10.37
N ILE A 75 -9.36 10.08 -11.33
CA ILE A 75 -9.03 10.40 -12.73
C ILE A 75 -10.13 11.26 -13.37
N GLU A 76 -11.40 10.90 -13.20
CA GLU A 76 -12.51 11.66 -13.77
C GLU A 76 -12.60 13.07 -13.17
N THR A 77 -12.43 13.21 -11.85
CA THR A 77 -12.44 14.50 -11.16
C THR A 77 -11.30 15.41 -11.62
N TYR A 78 -10.10 14.86 -11.83
CA TYR A 78 -8.93 15.65 -12.20
C TYR A 78 -8.90 16.03 -13.69
N TYR A 79 -9.20 15.09 -14.60
CA TYR A 79 -9.07 15.32 -16.05
C TYR A 79 -10.37 15.79 -16.72
N PHE A 80 -11.55 15.46 -16.18
CA PHE A 80 -12.84 15.76 -16.81
C PHE A 80 -13.84 16.41 -15.82
N PRO A 81 -13.47 17.55 -15.21
CA PRO A 81 -14.34 18.20 -14.23
C PRO A 81 -15.69 18.59 -14.88
N GLY A 82 -16.78 18.02 -14.37
CA GLY A 82 -18.15 18.33 -14.81
C GLY A 82 -18.56 17.74 -16.16
N ALA A 83 -17.78 16.84 -16.76
CA ALA A 83 -18.17 16.17 -18.00
C ALA A 83 -19.28 15.14 -17.72
N ALA A 84 -20.29 15.08 -18.60
CA ALA A 84 -21.34 14.07 -18.51
C ALA A 84 -20.76 12.64 -18.54
N PHE A 85 -21.47 11.72 -17.89
CA PHE A 85 -21.10 10.32 -17.84
C PHE A 85 -21.11 9.70 -19.24
N SER A 86 -20.00 9.07 -19.63
CA SER A 86 -19.83 8.41 -20.92
C SER A 86 -19.38 6.97 -20.71
N MET A 87 -20.17 6.01 -21.20
CA MET A 87 -19.86 4.58 -21.10
C MET A 87 -18.50 4.23 -21.73
N LYS A 88 -18.13 4.88 -22.84
CA LYS A 88 -16.85 4.64 -23.51
C LYS A 88 -15.66 5.02 -22.62
N ARG A 89 -15.74 6.19 -21.96
CA ARG A 89 -14.68 6.68 -21.04
C ARG A 89 -14.57 5.76 -19.83
N HIS A 90 -15.71 5.38 -19.25
CA HIS A 90 -15.78 4.48 -18.12
C HIS A 90 -15.08 3.15 -18.40
N THR A 91 -15.42 2.50 -19.52
CA THR A 91 -14.81 1.22 -19.91
C THR A 91 -13.31 1.38 -20.16
N ILE A 92 -12.87 2.41 -20.88
CA ILE A 92 -11.44 2.63 -21.18
C ILE A 92 -10.63 2.79 -19.88
N ILE A 93 -11.07 3.63 -18.94
CA ILE A 93 -10.35 3.87 -17.69
C ILE A 93 -10.29 2.60 -16.85
N THR A 94 -11.42 1.90 -16.67
CA THR A 94 -11.47 0.69 -15.85
C THR A 94 -10.66 -0.45 -16.48
N THR A 95 -10.77 -0.68 -17.79
CA THR A 95 -9.94 -1.69 -18.47
C THR A 95 -8.46 -1.33 -18.41
N GLY A 96 -8.10 -0.05 -18.53
CA GLY A 96 -6.72 0.41 -18.37
C GLY A 96 -6.18 0.14 -16.96
N LEU A 97 -6.94 0.47 -15.92
CA LEU A 97 -6.52 0.27 -14.53
C LEU A 97 -6.32 -1.21 -14.19
N VAL A 98 -7.29 -2.06 -14.55
CA VAL A 98 -7.20 -3.51 -14.33
C VAL A 98 -6.11 -4.12 -15.21
N GLY A 99 -5.95 -3.64 -16.44
CA GLY A 99 -4.90 -4.08 -17.36
C GLY A 99 -3.50 -3.80 -16.83
N VAL A 100 -3.26 -2.61 -16.28
CA VAL A 100 -1.97 -2.26 -15.65
C VAL A 100 -1.72 -3.15 -14.42
N ALA A 101 -2.72 -3.34 -13.56
CA ALA A 101 -2.60 -4.23 -12.41
C ALA A 101 -2.26 -5.68 -12.84
N LEU A 102 -2.91 -6.18 -13.90
CA LEU A 102 -2.64 -7.50 -14.47
C LEU A 102 -1.21 -7.61 -15.02
N VAL A 103 -0.74 -6.60 -15.76
CA VAL A 103 0.63 -6.59 -16.29
C VAL A 103 1.65 -6.63 -15.15
N ILE A 104 1.46 -5.85 -14.09
CA ILE A 104 2.34 -5.88 -12.91
C ILE A 104 2.33 -7.28 -12.27
N ALA A 105 1.15 -7.89 -12.12
CA ALA A 105 1.01 -9.23 -11.54
C ALA A 105 1.68 -10.32 -12.40
N LEU A 106 1.71 -10.17 -13.73
CA LEU A 106 2.40 -11.11 -14.62
C LEU A 106 3.92 -10.90 -14.64
N LEU A 107 4.39 -9.69 -14.40
CA LEU A 107 5.82 -9.35 -14.39
C LEU A 107 6.48 -9.57 -13.02
N THR A 108 5.71 -9.66 -11.94
CA THR A 108 6.24 -9.74 -10.57
C THR A 108 5.66 -10.92 -9.80
N CYS A 109 6.53 -11.85 -9.40
CA CYS A 109 6.16 -13.00 -8.55
C CYS A 109 6.37 -12.73 -7.04
N ASP A 110 7.02 -11.62 -6.67
CA ASP A 110 7.30 -11.25 -5.28
C ASP A 110 6.30 -10.20 -4.74
N LEU A 111 5.30 -10.67 -3.99
CA LEU A 111 4.32 -9.81 -3.32
C LEU A 111 4.97 -8.86 -2.30
N GLY A 112 6.03 -9.29 -1.60
CA GLY A 112 6.70 -8.49 -0.58
C GLY A 112 7.33 -7.24 -1.20
N PHE A 113 8.01 -7.40 -2.33
CA PHE A 113 8.57 -6.29 -3.10
C PHE A 113 7.51 -5.27 -3.55
N VAL A 114 6.37 -5.74 -4.10
CA VAL A 114 5.29 -4.86 -4.55
C VAL A 114 4.69 -4.07 -3.38
N LEU A 115 4.49 -4.72 -2.24
CA LEU A 115 4.00 -4.08 -1.02
C LEU A 115 5.02 -3.09 -0.43
N GLU A 116 6.31 -3.40 -0.48
CA GLU A 116 7.39 -2.52 -0.03
C GLU A 116 7.44 -1.22 -0.85
N VAL A 117 7.45 -1.32 -2.19
CA VAL A 117 7.45 -0.15 -3.08
C VAL A 117 6.19 0.68 -2.89
N THR A 118 5.03 0.02 -2.91
CA THR A 118 3.74 0.70 -2.80
C THR A 118 3.61 1.38 -1.44
N GLY A 119 3.93 0.71 -0.35
CA GLY A 119 3.88 1.27 1.00
C GLY A 119 4.94 2.36 1.22
N GLY A 120 6.18 2.11 0.78
CA GLY A 120 7.31 3.02 0.93
C GLY A 120 7.12 4.34 0.17
N PHE A 121 6.55 4.30 -1.04
CA PHE A 121 6.29 5.51 -1.83
C PHE A 121 4.94 6.15 -1.48
N SER A 122 3.83 5.42 -1.65
CA SER A 122 2.48 6.01 -1.58
C SER A 122 2.07 6.35 -0.14
N ALA A 123 2.33 5.46 0.83
CA ALA A 123 1.96 5.73 2.22
C ALA A 123 2.84 6.84 2.80
N THR A 124 4.14 6.87 2.47
CA THR A 124 5.03 7.95 2.93
C THR A 124 4.63 9.31 2.38
N ALA A 125 4.28 9.37 1.09
CA ALA A 125 3.78 10.61 0.48
C ALA A 125 2.47 11.09 1.12
N LEU A 126 1.51 10.19 1.33
CA LEU A 126 0.19 10.55 1.86
C LEU A 126 0.19 10.82 3.38
N ALA A 127 1.02 10.13 4.17
CA ALA A 127 1.02 10.24 5.62
C ALA A 127 2.03 11.27 6.16
N PHE A 128 3.23 11.35 5.58
CA PHE A 128 4.32 12.20 6.10
C PHE A 128 4.56 13.48 5.27
N ILE A 129 4.22 13.48 3.98
CA ILE A 129 4.47 14.65 3.12
C ILE A 129 3.22 15.53 3.01
N LEU A 130 2.07 14.96 2.62
CA LEU A 130 0.86 15.73 2.32
C LEU A 130 0.31 16.51 3.54
N PRO A 131 0.09 15.94 4.73
CA PRO A 131 -0.52 16.67 5.84
C PRO A 131 0.36 17.82 6.37
N PRO A 132 1.68 17.63 6.57
CA PRO A 132 2.57 18.74 6.93
C PRO A 132 2.65 19.84 5.86
N LEU A 133 2.65 19.49 4.56
CA LEU A 133 2.64 20.49 3.49
C LEU A 133 1.35 21.33 3.52
N CYS A 134 0.18 20.71 3.68
CA CYS A 134 -1.08 21.42 3.82
C CYS A 134 -1.06 22.36 5.03
N TYR A 135 -0.56 21.89 6.19
CA TYR A 135 -0.45 22.72 7.38
C TYR A 135 0.51 23.90 7.19
N LEU A 136 1.68 23.69 6.57
CA LEU A 136 2.65 24.74 6.32
C LEU A 136 2.15 25.79 5.32
N LYS A 137 1.35 25.37 4.32
CA LYS A 137 0.72 26.29 3.35
C LYS A 137 -0.43 27.09 3.96
N LEU A 138 -1.21 26.49 4.86
CA LEU A 138 -2.37 27.14 5.47
C LEU A 138 -2.01 27.99 6.70
N ALA A 139 -0.97 27.60 7.44
CA ALA A 139 -0.54 28.31 8.64
C ALA A 139 0.19 29.61 8.29
N SER A 140 -0.43 30.76 8.55
CA SER A 140 0.21 32.08 8.41
C SER A 140 1.32 32.30 9.48
N GLY A 141 2.40 32.98 9.11
CA GLY A 141 3.50 33.35 10.02
C GLY A 141 4.88 32.85 9.58
N PRO A 142 5.98 33.31 10.22
CA PRO A 142 7.35 32.97 9.84
C PRO A 142 7.61 31.47 9.89
N VAL A 143 8.41 30.97 8.95
CA VAL A 143 8.75 29.54 8.80
C VAL A 143 9.51 28.97 10.00
N TRP A 144 10.19 29.82 10.77
CA TRP A 144 10.96 29.49 11.97
C TRP A 144 10.19 29.78 13.28
N SER A 145 8.90 29.46 13.32
CA SER A 145 8.15 29.42 14.57
C SER A 145 8.26 28.03 15.22
N THR A 146 8.42 27.96 16.55
CA THR A 146 8.49 26.70 17.32
C THR A 146 7.31 25.76 17.04
N LYS A 147 6.18 26.29 16.60
CA LYS A 147 4.97 25.52 16.22
C LYS A 147 5.07 24.86 14.85
N LYS A 148 5.95 25.32 13.94
CA LYS A 148 6.13 24.80 12.57
C LYS A 148 7.30 23.82 12.45
N ILE A 149 8.28 23.89 13.36
CA ILE A 149 9.43 22.98 13.44
C ILE A 149 9.03 21.49 13.39
N PRO A 150 8.06 20.99 14.18
CA PRO A 150 7.72 19.55 14.14
C PRO A 150 7.15 19.11 12.78
N HIS A 151 6.43 20.00 12.08
CA HIS A 151 5.89 19.70 10.75
C HIS A 151 6.98 19.70 9.68
N ILE A 152 7.95 20.62 9.77
CA ILE A 152 9.12 20.64 8.87
C ILE A 152 10.00 19.41 9.10
N ALA A 153 10.21 19.02 10.36
CA ALA A 153 10.95 17.81 10.70
C ALA A 153 10.25 16.55 10.18
N CYS A 154 8.93 16.46 10.34
CA CYS A 154 8.11 15.36 9.81
C CYS A 154 8.19 15.28 8.27
N LEU A 155 8.14 16.42 7.58
CA LEU A 155 8.31 16.49 6.13
C LEU A 155 9.70 16.03 5.68
N GLY A 156 10.76 16.49 6.35
CA GLY A 156 12.13 16.06 6.07
C GLY A 156 12.33 14.57 6.29
N PHE A 157 11.78 14.03 7.39
CA PHE A 157 11.77 12.59 7.66
C PHE A 157 11.05 11.81 6.55
N GLY A 158 9.86 12.26 6.14
CA GLY A 158 9.11 11.63 5.05
C GLY A 158 9.88 11.59 3.73
N ILE A 159 10.55 12.68 3.36
CA ILE A 159 11.39 12.73 2.14
C ILE A 159 12.57 11.76 2.27
N ALA A 160 13.25 11.73 3.41
CA ALA A 160 14.37 10.81 3.64
C ALA A 160 13.93 9.34 3.53
N VAL A 161 12.81 8.98 4.19
CA VAL A 161 12.24 7.62 4.13
C VAL A 161 11.86 7.26 2.70
N MET A 162 11.20 8.16 1.96
CA MET A 162 10.80 7.91 0.57
C MET A 162 12.02 7.63 -0.33
N ILE A 163 13.12 8.39 -0.17
CA ILE A 163 14.36 8.18 -0.93
C ILE A 163 14.99 6.83 -0.55
N LEU A 164 15.10 6.53 0.75
CA LEU A 164 15.68 5.28 1.23
C LEU A 164 14.87 4.07 0.75
N SER A 165 13.55 4.08 0.90
CA SER A 165 12.67 3.00 0.43
C SER A 165 12.81 2.79 -1.08
N THR A 166 12.79 3.87 -1.87
CA THR A 166 12.96 3.76 -3.34
C THR A 166 14.32 3.17 -3.70
N PHE A 167 15.38 3.57 -2.99
CA PHE A 167 16.73 3.04 -3.21
C PHE A 167 16.83 1.56 -2.87
N PHE A 168 16.31 1.12 -1.72
CA PHE A 168 16.30 -0.29 -1.32
C PHE A 168 15.50 -1.15 -2.30
N SER A 169 14.33 -0.69 -2.71
CA SER A 169 13.52 -1.41 -3.69
C SER A 169 14.22 -1.50 -5.06
N LEU A 170 14.86 -0.43 -5.53
CA LEU A 170 15.64 -0.47 -6.78
C LEU A 170 16.83 -1.43 -6.69
N GLN A 171 17.54 -1.47 -5.56
CA GLN A 171 18.61 -2.44 -5.34
C GLN A 171 18.08 -3.87 -5.36
N HIS A 172 16.92 -4.12 -4.76
CA HIS A 172 16.29 -5.44 -4.77
C HIS A 172 15.89 -5.89 -6.18
N PHE A 173 15.43 -4.96 -7.02
CA PHE A 173 15.09 -5.23 -8.42
C PHE A 173 16.33 -5.43 -9.32
N MET A 174 17.40 -4.66 -9.09
CA MET A 174 18.63 -4.73 -9.89
C MET A 174 19.56 -5.87 -9.50
N ALA A 175 19.38 -6.47 -8.32
CA ALA A 175 20.13 -7.66 -7.93
C ALA A 175 19.79 -8.81 -8.91
N PRO A 176 20.78 -9.38 -9.62
CA PRO A 176 20.53 -10.44 -10.58
C PRO A 176 19.95 -11.66 -9.84
N LYS A 177 18.69 -11.97 -10.15
CA LYS A 177 18.01 -13.19 -9.70
C LYS A 177 17.63 -13.99 -10.96
N ASP A 178 18.00 -15.26 -10.98
CA ASP A 178 17.66 -16.15 -12.09
C ASP A 178 16.13 -16.22 -12.27
N LEU A 179 15.67 -15.91 -13.48
CA LEU A 179 14.26 -15.89 -13.88
C LEU A 179 13.54 -17.24 -13.67
N SER A 180 14.30 -18.35 -13.61
CA SER A 180 13.79 -19.70 -13.40
C SER A 180 13.43 -20.02 -11.94
N SER A 181 13.91 -19.26 -10.94
CA SER A 181 13.57 -19.50 -9.53
C SER A 181 12.41 -18.65 -9.01
N GLN A 182 12.11 -17.52 -9.66
CA GLN A 182 11.11 -16.55 -9.17
C GLN A 182 9.64 -16.98 -9.32
N CYS A 183 9.33 -17.81 -10.33
CA CYS A 183 7.97 -18.26 -10.60
C CYS A 183 7.87 -19.78 -10.64
N SER A 184 8.60 -20.46 -9.75
CA SER A 184 8.36 -21.88 -9.48
C SER A 184 7.19 -21.98 -8.51
N LEU A 185 6.07 -22.45 -9.05
CA LEU A 185 4.79 -22.70 -8.38
C LEU A 185 4.88 -23.96 -7.53
#